data_AF-A0A9W6JYG0-F1
#
_entry.id   AF-A0A9W6JYG0-F1
#
_cell.length_a   1.000
_cell.length_b   1.000
_cell.length_c   1.000
_cell.angle_alpha   90.00
_cell.angle_beta   90.00
_cell.angle_gamma   90.00
#
_symmetry.space_group_name_H-M   'P 1'
#
loop_
_entity.id
_entity.type
_entity.pdbx_description
1 polymer ?
#
loop_
_entity_poly.entity_id
_entity_poly.type
_entity_poly.pdbx_seq_one_letter_code
_entity_poly.pdbx_strand_id
1 'polypeptide(L)'
;MIRRSFPAPQSRLARKVAGAALLLALAGAGPAFAQAQQKPAAKPAAPAANAQAPAPQQQAAPQIPAIPIPWVKRCEDNPQINKKVCNYEQSIITDTGQFLVRFGIFEVKDDPKKFFTVSFPTGVLLRQGFRVALANEQPILGTYIMCDERTCRGDLQVDDEFIARMKKAPGLTIQAANAVGRLINYPIGLGDFAKVYDGGDTDPKVFEEQVKKIQDQVKARQEQLKAQADAREQATKQGLEKLGAEKLKGAQPAQ
;
A
#
# COMPACT_ATOMS: atom_id res chain seq x y z
N MET A 1 16.29 -33.39 -35.69
CA MET A 1 14.90 -33.03 -35.32
C MET A 1 14.19 -34.28 -34.81
N ILE A 2 13.69 -34.31 -33.58
CA ILE A 2 12.83 -35.40 -33.07
C ILE A 2 11.70 -34.75 -32.26
N ARG A 3 10.50 -34.65 -32.84
CA ARG A 3 9.31 -34.16 -32.14
C ARG A 3 8.76 -35.27 -31.25
N ARG A 4 8.68 -35.05 -29.94
CA ARG A 4 7.92 -35.91 -29.01
C ARG A 4 6.59 -35.25 -28.70
N SER A 5 5.51 -35.82 -29.24
CA SER A 5 4.13 -35.39 -28.98
C SER A 5 3.63 -36.00 -27.67
N PHE A 6 3.05 -35.19 -26.78
CA PHE A 6 2.36 -35.66 -25.57
C PHE A 6 0.84 -35.75 -25.83
N PRO A 7 0.15 -36.83 -25.41
CA PRO A 7 -1.30 -36.94 -25.53
C PRO A 7 -2.03 -36.20 -24.39
N ALA A 8 -3.21 -35.67 -24.69
CA ALA A 8 -4.06 -34.97 -23.72
C ALA A 8 -4.94 -35.93 -22.89
N PRO A 9 -5.30 -35.59 -21.63
CA PRO A 9 -6.17 -36.40 -20.80
C PRO A 9 -7.65 -36.22 -21.13
N GLN A 10 -8.40 -37.32 -21.28
CA GLN A 10 -9.85 -37.30 -21.45
C GLN A 10 -10.58 -37.40 -20.10
N SER A 11 -11.45 -36.43 -19.81
CA SER A 11 -12.30 -36.42 -18.63
C SER A 11 -13.50 -37.37 -18.79
N ARG A 12 -13.79 -38.17 -17.75
CA ARG A 12 -15.00 -39.01 -17.69
C ARG A 12 -16.09 -38.29 -16.89
N LEU A 13 -17.15 -37.84 -17.54
CA LEU A 13 -18.38 -37.39 -16.85
C LEU A 13 -19.34 -38.55 -16.56
N ALA A 14 -19.99 -38.47 -15.41
CA ALA A 14 -20.81 -39.55 -14.84
C ALA A 14 -22.23 -39.65 -15.43
N ARG A 15 -22.77 -40.88 -15.43
CA ARG A 15 -24.19 -41.15 -15.75
C ARG A 15 -25.10 -40.50 -14.70
N LYS A 16 -26.16 -39.82 -15.17
CA LYS A 16 -27.38 -39.58 -14.36
C LYS A 16 -28.39 -40.69 -14.62
N VAL A 17 -29.02 -41.18 -13.57
CA VAL A 17 -30.15 -42.12 -13.64
C VAL A 17 -31.44 -41.33 -13.44
N ALA A 18 -32.41 -41.53 -14.31
CA ALA A 18 -33.77 -41.01 -14.14
C ALA A 18 -34.67 -42.10 -13.56
N GLY A 19 -35.49 -41.75 -12.57
CA GLY A 19 -36.51 -42.62 -12.00
C GLY A 19 -37.79 -41.83 -11.79
N ALA A 20 -38.84 -42.20 -12.51
CA ALA A 20 -40.17 -41.63 -12.36
C ALA A 20 -41.14 -42.72 -11.87
N ALA A 21 -42.00 -42.37 -10.94
CA ALA A 21 -43.17 -43.17 -10.57
C ALA A 21 -44.34 -42.21 -10.34
N LEU A 22 -45.47 -42.51 -10.97
CA LEU A 22 -46.65 -41.66 -11.06
C LEU A 22 -47.85 -42.46 -10.52
N LEU A 23 -48.68 -41.89 -9.65
CA LEU A 23 -49.99 -42.45 -9.31
C LEU A 23 -51.04 -41.34 -9.25
N LEU A 24 -52.07 -41.48 -10.08
CA LEU A 24 -53.35 -40.78 -10.02
C LEU A 24 -54.30 -41.57 -9.08
N ALA A 25 -55.49 -41.12 -8.64
CA ALA A 25 -56.36 -40.01 -9.03
C ALA A 25 -57.01 -39.39 -7.75
N LEU A 26 -58.15 -38.69 -7.66
CA LEU A 26 -59.30 -38.43 -8.58
C LEU A 26 -59.82 -36.98 -8.36
N ALA A 27 -61.12 -36.69 -8.49
CA ALA A 27 -61.70 -35.32 -8.46
C ALA A 27 -63.06 -35.22 -7.73
N GLY A 28 -63.46 -33.99 -7.36
CA GLY A 28 -64.77 -33.62 -6.81
C GLY A 28 -64.83 -32.14 -6.38
N ALA A 29 -65.97 -31.43 -6.52
CA ALA A 29 -66.00 -29.96 -6.55
C ALA A 29 -66.97 -29.26 -5.56
N GLY A 30 -66.51 -28.12 -4.99
CA GLY A 30 -67.30 -26.99 -4.46
C GLY A 30 -68.16 -27.19 -3.19
N PRO A 31 -68.74 -26.12 -2.59
CA PRO A 31 -68.62 -24.68 -2.90
C PRO A 31 -67.97 -23.85 -1.75
N ALA A 32 -67.96 -22.52 -1.87
CA ALA A 32 -67.32 -21.58 -0.94
C ALA A 32 -68.21 -21.15 0.25
N PHE A 33 -67.58 -20.90 1.41
CA PHE A 33 -68.04 -19.93 2.43
C PHE A 33 -66.84 -19.29 3.14
N ALA A 34 -66.98 -18.02 3.54
CA ALA A 34 -65.94 -17.26 4.21
C ALA A 34 -66.09 -17.30 5.73
N GLN A 35 -64.97 -17.23 6.47
CA GLN A 35 -64.99 -16.65 7.81
C GLN A 35 -63.63 -16.00 8.16
N ALA A 36 -63.69 -14.98 9.00
CA ALA A 36 -62.62 -14.00 9.18
C ALA A 36 -61.59 -14.40 10.25
N GLN A 37 -60.37 -13.87 10.12
CA GLN A 37 -59.45 -13.75 11.24
C GLN A 37 -58.83 -12.35 11.28
N GLN A 38 -58.70 -11.81 12.49
CA GLN A 38 -58.62 -10.36 12.75
C GLN A 38 -57.23 -9.77 12.45
N LYS A 39 -57.24 -8.50 12.03
CA LYS A 39 -56.05 -7.64 11.90
C LYS A 39 -55.56 -7.20 13.29
N PRO A 40 -54.33 -7.53 13.73
CA PRO A 40 -53.71 -6.88 14.87
C PRO A 40 -53.33 -5.43 14.51
N ALA A 41 -53.52 -4.51 15.44
CA ALA A 41 -53.19 -3.09 15.23
C ALA A 41 -51.67 -2.86 15.12
N ALA A 42 -51.28 -1.90 14.27
CA ALA A 42 -49.89 -1.49 14.17
C ALA A 42 -49.46 -0.73 15.43
N LYS A 43 -48.44 -1.23 16.11
CA LYS A 43 -47.74 -0.51 17.18
C LYS A 43 -46.72 0.45 16.53
N PRO A 44 -46.65 1.74 16.91
CA PRO A 44 -45.62 2.63 16.41
C PRO A 44 -44.23 2.08 16.69
N ALA A 45 -43.40 1.95 15.67
CA ALA A 45 -42.01 1.59 15.83
C ALA A 45 -41.26 2.77 16.48
N ALA A 46 -40.73 2.56 17.68
CA ALA A 46 -39.78 3.49 18.27
C ALA A 46 -38.51 3.51 17.39
N PRO A 47 -37.78 4.65 17.29
CA PRO A 47 -36.54 4.70 16.52
C PRO A 47 -35.55 3.67 17.07
N ALA A 48 -35.12 2.74 16.22
CA ALA A 48 -34.01 1.86 16.56
C ALA A 48 -32.77 2.72 16.74
N ALA A 49 -32.26 2.81 17.98
CA ALA A 49 -31.00 3.47 18.24
C ALA A 49 -29.90 2.74 17.47
N ASN A 50 -29.22 3.44 16.57
CA ASN A 50 -28.06 2.92 15.87
C ASN A 50 -26.94 2.66 16.89
N ALA A 51 -26.87 1.41 17.38
CA ALA A 51 -25.73 0.92 18.13
C ALA A 51 -24.51 0.88 17.20
N GLN A 52 -23.79 1.99 17.14
CA GLN A 52 -22.52 2.09 16.45
C GLN A 52 -21.53 1.13 17.12
N ALA A 53 -21.28 -0.01 16.47
CA ALA A 53 -20.20 -0.90 16.88
C ALA A 53 -18.88 -0.10 16.87
N PRO A 54 -18.05 -0.19 17.92
CA PRO A 54 -16.78 0.53 17.95
C PRO A 54 -15.94 0.14 16.73
N ALA A 55 -15.60 1.13 15.89
CA ALA A 55 -14.65 0.91 14.82
C ALA A 55 -13.32 0.42 15.43
N PRO A 56 -12.66 -0.61 14.86
CA PRO A 56 -11.39 -1.09 15.40
C PRO A 56 -10.40 0.08 15.48
N GLN A 57 -9.93 0.39 16.68
CA GLN A 57 -8.90 1.42 16.88
C GLN A 57 -7.65 0.97 16.14
N GLN A 58 -7.44 1.57 14.98
CA GLN A 58 -6.37 1.20 14.07
C GLN A 58 -5.07 1.64 14.71
N GLN A 59 -4.39 0.69 15.34
CA GLN A 59 -3.20 0.91 16.14
C GLN A 59 -2.16 1.61 15.26
N ALA A 60 -1.85 2.87 15.61
CA ALA A 60 -1.04 3.73 14.77
C ALA A 60 0.30 3.04 14.48
N ALA A 61 0.55 2.74 13.19
CA ALA A 61 1.81 2.17 12.78
C ALA A 61 2.94 3.14 13.16
N PRO A 62 4.07 2.65 13.71
CA PRO A 62 5.21 3.50 14.04
C PRO A 62 5.59 4.35 12.82
N GLN A 63 5.51 5.68 12.97
CA GLN A 63 5.89 6.60 11.91
C GLN A 63 7.41 6.55 11.75
N ILE A 64 7.88 5.91 10.68
CA ILE A 64 9.28 5.90 10.30
C ILE A 64 9.67 7.33 9.90
N PRO A 65 10.70 7.95 10.49
CA PRO A 65 11.17 9.27 10.07
C PRO A 65 11.53 9.25 8.59
N ALA A 66 10.77 10.00 7.79
CA ALA A 66 10.83 9.97 6.33
C ALA A 66 11.29 11.32 5.78
N ILE A 67 12.30 11.29 4.91
CA ILE A 67 12.80 12.46 4.16
C ILE A 67 12.32 12.33 2.71
N PRO A 68 11.55 13.30 2.19
CA PRO A 68 11.26 13.40 0.78
C PRO A 68 12.47 13.96 0.02
N ILE A 69 12.90 13.25 -1.03
CA ILE A 69 13.73 13.83 -2.09
C ILE A 69 12.85 14.83 -2.87
N PRO A 70 13.40 15.93 -3.42
CA PRO A 70 12.65 16.85 -4.26
C PRO A 70 11.96 16.14 -5.43
N TRP A 71 10.83 16.69 -5.86
CA TRP A 71 10.18 16.28 -7.11
C TRP A 71 11.09 16.56 -8.30
N VAL A 72 11.11 15.64 -9.27
CA VAL A 72 11.89 15.78 -10.49
C VAL A 72 11.03 15.45 -11.71
N LYS A 73 11.01 16.37 -12.68
CA LYS A 73 10.46 16.17 -14.04
C LYS A 73 11.60 15.89 -15.00
N ARG A 74 11.57 14.75 -15.69
CA ARG A 74 12.45 14.46 -16.83
C ARG A 74 11.59 14.06 -18.00
N CYS A 75 11.73 14.78 -19.12
CA CYS A 75 11.02 14.43 -20.34
C CYS A 75 12.01 14.21 -21.50
N GLU A 76 12.01 13.00 -22.04
CA GLU A 76 13.00 12.50 -23.00
C GLU A 76 12.30 11.98 -24.26
N ASP A 77 12.91 12.13 -25.44
CA ASP A 77 12.38 11.56 -26.68
C ASP A 77 12.69 10.06 -26.75
N ASN A 78 11.64 9.24 -26.82
CA ASN A 78 11.79 7.78 -26.86
C ASN A 78 11.84 7.27 -28.31
N PRO A 79 12.98 6.75 -28.80
CA PRO A 79 13.15 6.34 -30.20
C PRO A 79 12.40 5.05 -30.55
N GLN A 80 11.92 4.27 -29.58
CA GLN A 80 11.15 3.04 -29.86
C GLN A 80 9.69 3.33 -30.22
N ILE A 81 9.14 4.46 -29.74
CA ILE A 81 7.75 4.87 -29.98
C ILE A 81 7.63 6.22 -30.71
N ASN A 82 8.76 6.86 -31.03
CA ASN A 82 8.84 8.18 -31.69
C ASN A 82 7.98 9.26 -31.00
N LYS A 83 7.96 9.26 -29.67
CA LYS A 83 7.19 10.19 -28.83
C LYS A 83 8.02 10.65 -27.64
N LYS A 84 7.79 11.89 -27.19
CA LYS A 84 8.33 12.41 -25.93
C LYS A 84 7.64 11.73 -24.75
N VAL A 85 8.42 11.24 -23.78
CA VAL A 85 7.96 10.55 -22.58
C VAL A 85 8.37 11.37 -21.37
N CYS A 86 7.42 11.70 -20.49
CA CYS A 86 7.63 12.47 -19.28
C CYS A 86 7.49 11.61 -18.03
N ASN A 87 8.47 11.71 -17.14
CA ASN A 87 8.47 11.12 -15.80
C ASN A 87 8.48 12.25 -14.77
N TYR A 88 7.51 12.24 -13.87
CA TYR A 88 7.41 13.14 -12.72
C TYR A 88 7.56 12.27 -11.48
N GLU A 89 8.74 12.21 -10.86
CA GLU A 89 9.03 11.26 -9.77
C GLU A 89 9.36 11.98 -8.45
N GLN A 90 8.99 11.34 -7.34
CA GLN A 90 9.53 11.62 -6.02
C GLN A 90 9.99 10.33 -5.35
N SER A 91 11.11 10.38 -4.62
CA SER A 91 11.55 9.27 -3.76
C SER A 91 11.48 9.67 -2.30
N ILE A 92 11.07 8.74 -1.45
CA ILE A 92 11.05 8.88 0.00
C ILE A 92 12.08 7.92 0.59
N ILE A 93 12.90 8.41 1.49
CA ILE A 93 13.94 7.67 2.21
C ILE A 93 13.76 7.82 3.72
N THR A 94 14.43 7.00 4.53
CA THR A 94 14.53 7.23 5.98
C THR A 94 15.48 8.38 6.31
N ASP A 95 15.44 8.89 7.55
CA ASP A 95 16.48 9.78 8.10
C ASP A 95 17.91 9.18 8.07
N THR A 96 18.01 7.86 7.90
CA THR A 96 19.24 7.10 7.72
C THR A 96 19.53 6.68 6.27
N GLY A 97 18.81 7.23 5.28
CA GLY A 97 19.09 7.03 3.85
C GLY A 97 18.53 5.78 3.20
N GLN A 98 17.81 4.93 3.93
CA GLN A 98 17.22 3.71 3.40
C GLN A 98 16.03 4.03 2.50
N PHE A 99 15.92 3.39 1.33
CA PHE A 99 14.81 3.61 0.40
C PHE A 99 13.49 3.07 0.96
N LEU A 100 12.43 3.89 0.93
CA LEU A 100 11.09 3.51 1.41
C LEU A 100 10.10 3.32 0.25
N VAL A 101 9.99 4.30 -0.64
CA VAL A 101 9.11 4.24 -1.82
C VAL A 101 9.54 5.31 -2.84
N ARG A 102 9.42 5.01 -4.13
CA ARG A 102 9.41 6.00 -5.22
C ARG A 102 8.05 5.94 -5.88
N PHE A 103 7.50 7.08 -6.25
CA PHE A 103 6.25 7.15 -6.96
C PHE A 103 6.25 8.34 -7.91
N GLY A 104 5.30 8.37 -8.84
CA GLY A 104 5.27 9.42 -9.84
C GLY A 104 4.23 9.24 -10.92
N ILE A 105 4.11 10.25 -11.78
CA ILE A 105 3.32 10.16 -13.00
C ILE A 105 4.25 9.81 -14.17
N PHE A 106 3.84 8.84 -14.98
CA PHE A 106 4.43 8.52 -16.27
C PHE A 106 3.43 8.91 -17.37
N GLU A 107 3.91 9.68 -18.35
CA GLU A 107 3.12 10.13 -19.49
C GLU A 107 3.85 9.93 -20.80
N VAL A 108 3.10 9.57 -21.83
CA VAL A 108 3.56 9.62 -23.21
C VAL A 108 2.83 10.77 -23.89
N LYS A 109 3.57 11.62 -24.62
CA LYS A 109 2.98 12.74 -25.35
C LYS A 109 1.92 12.25 -26.33
N ASP A 110 0.81 12.97 -26.41
CA ASP A 110 -0.33 12.66 -27.28
C ASP A 110 -0.89 11.24 -27.04
N ASP A 111 -0.79 10.73 -25.81
CA ASP A 111 -1.49 9.53 -25.33
C ASP A 111 -2.43 9.92 -24.18
N PRO A 112 -3.73 9.57 -24.24
CA PRO A 112 -4.67 9.84 -23.15
C PRO A 112 -4.44 8.93 -21.93
N LYS A 113 -3.66 7.85 -22.05
CA LYS A 113 -3.33 6.99 -20.92
C LYS A 113 -2.14 7.54 -20.15
N LYS A 114 -2.36 7.82 -18.88
CA LYS A 114 -1.32 8.19 -17.92
C LYS A 114 -1.24 7.13 -16.83
N PHE A 115 -0.09 6.99 -16.19
CA PHE A 115 0.13 5.96 -15.18
C PHE A 115 0.70 6.58 -13.91
N PHE A 116 0.05 6.32 -12.77
CA PHE A 116 0.67 6.54 -11.48
C PHE A 116 1.55 5.33 -11.17
N THR A 117 2.86 5.51 -11.27
CA THR A 117 3.86 4.47 -11.07
C THR A 117 4.33 4.46 -9.62
N VAL A 118 4.64 3.27 -9.09
CA VAL A 118 5.22 3.10 -7.75
C VAL A 118 6.31 2.04 -7.78
N SER A 119 7.38 2.26 -7.01
CA SER A 119 8.42 1.30 -6.71
C SER A 119 8.66 1.23 -5.21
N PHE A 120 8.55 0.04 -4.65
CA PHE A 120 8.88 -0.27 -3.26
C PHE A 120 10.18 -1.10 -3.20
N PRO A 121 10.83 -1.23 -2.04
CA PRO A 121 11.74 -2.33 -1.76
C PRO A 121 11.11 -3.71 -2.03
N THR A 122 11.94 -4.74 -2.14
CA THR A 122 11.50 -6.14 -2.14
C THR A 122 10.84 -6.55 -0.81
N GLY A 123 10.15 -7.69 -0.78
CA GLY A 123 9.44 -8.19 0.42
C GLY A 123 7.96 -7.78 0.52
N VAL A 124 7.38 -7.23 -0.55
CA VAL A 124 5.94 -6.95 -0.69
C VAL A 124 5.16 -8.13 -1.27
N LEU A 125 3.88 -8.28 -0.91
CA LEU A 125 3.01 -9.35 -1.40
C LEU A 125 2.37 -9.01 -2.75
N LEU A 126 2.98 -9.49 -3.83
CA LEU A 126 2.59 -9.18 -5.21
C LEU A 126 1.11 -9.42 -5.51
N ARG A 127 0.54 -10.52 -4.99
CA ARG A 127 -0.86 -10.91 -5.17
C ARG A 127 -1.87 -9.93 -4.58
N GLN A 128 -1.47 -9.06 -3.66
CA GLN A 128 -2.34 -8.07 -3.03
C GLN A 128 -2.29 -6.68 -3.70
N GLY A 129 -1.34 -6.48 -4.61
CA GLY A 129 -1.09 -5.16 -5.21
C GLY A 129 -0.66 -4.12 -4.18
N PHE A 130 -0.80 -2.85 -4.55
CA PHE A 130 -0.62 -1.70 -3.68
C PHE A 130 -1.85 -0.79 -3.77
N ARG A 131 -2.01 0.15 -2.83
CA ARG A 131 -3.10 1.13 -2.84
C ARG A 131 -2.56 2.55 -2.83
N VAL A 132 -3.28 3.46 -3.49
CA VAL A 132 -2.98 4.90 -3.51
C VAL A 132 -4.26 5.66 -3.20
N ALA A 133 -4.22 6.53 -2.20
CA ALA A 133 -5.33 7.42 -1.86
C ALA A 133 -4.81 8.86 -1.77
N LEU A 134 -5.40 9.80 -2.51
CA LEU A 134 -5.24 11.22 -2.19
C LEU A 134 -5.92 11.51 -0.84
N ALA A 135 -5.49 12.56 -0.14
CA ALA A 135 -6.05 12.89 1.18
C ALA A 135 -7.59 13.04 1.13
N ASN A 136 -8.28 12.24 1.95
CA ASN A 136 -9.75 12.12 2.03
C ASN A 136 -10.45 11.46 0.82
N GLU A 137 -9.72 10.87 -0.14
CA GLU A 137 -10.28 10.06 -1.22
C GLU A 137 -10.26 8.56 -0.91
N GLN A 138 -11.06 7.77 -1.64
CA GLN A 138 -11.03 6.31 -1.54
C GLN A 138 -9.75 5.74 -2.17
N PRO A 139 -9.13 4.69 -1.60
CA PRO A 139 -7.92 4.11 -2.18
C PRO A 139 -8.18 3.39 -3.50
N ILE A 140 -7.40 3.74 -4.53
CA ILE A 140 -7.34 3.05 -5.82
C ILE A 140 -6.34 1.89 -5.71
N LEU A 141 -6.69 0.72 -6.24
CA LEU A 141 -5.83 -0.47 -6.28
C LEU A 141 -4.93 -0.43 -7.52
N GLY A 142 -3.61 -0.56 -7.31
CA GLY A 142 -2.62 -0.75 -8.36
C GLY A 142 -1.95 -2.13 -8.31
N THR A 143 -1.33 -2.52 -9.43
CA THR A 143 -0.77 -3.86 -9.63
C THR A 143 0.73 -3.83 -9.87
N TYR A 144 1.45 -4.79 -9.30
CA TYR A 144 2.87 -4.99 -9.59
C TYR A 144 3.07 -5.59 -10.99
N ILE A 145 4.03 -5.03 -11.74
CA ILE A 145 4.39 -5.46 -13.10
C ILE A 145 5.68 -6.26 -13.08
N MET A 146 6.65 -5.86 -12.26
CA MET A 146 7.98 -6.44 -12.22
C MET A 146 8.64 -6.27 -10.86
N CYS A 147 9.48 -7.23 -10.47
CA CYS A 147 10.42 -7.07 -9.36
C CYS A 147 11.81 -7.46 -9.84
N ASP A 148 12.79 -6.64 -9.47
CA ASP A 148 14.23 -6.94 -9.58
C ASP A 148 14.80 -7.28 -8.19
N GLU A 149 16.12 -7.40 -8.08
CA GLU A 149 16.82 -7.73 -6.83
C GLU A 149 16.61 -6.71 -5.69
N ARG A 150 16.23 -5.47 -6.03
CA ARG A 150 16.17 -4.33 -5.09
C ARG A 150 14.77 -3.73 -4.97
N THR A 151 13.98 -3.74 -6.03
CA THR A 151 12.68 -3.06 -6.08
C THR A 151 11.57 -3.89 -6.74
N CYS A 152 10.35 -3.69 -6.24
CA CYS A 152 9.12 -4.13 -6.89
C CYS A 152 8.38 -2.91 -7.44
N ARG A 153 8.22 -2.85 -8.77
CA ARG A 153 7.54 -1.78 -9.50
C ARG A 153 6.15 -2.22 -9.95
N GLY A 154 5.21 -1.29 -9.88
CA GLY A 154 3.86 -1.43 -10.42
C GLY A 154 3.29 -0.08 -10.82
N ASP A 155 2.08 -0.10 -11.35
CA ASP A 155 1.32 1.10 -11.68
C ASP A 155 -0.19 0.91 -11.48
N LEU A 156 -0.90 2.01 -11.66
CA LEU A 156 -2.32 2.07 -11.93
C LEU A 156 -2.57 3.15 -12.97
N GLN A 157 -3.53 2.92 -13.87
CA GLN A 157 -3.91 3.91 -14.88
C GLN A 157 -4.63 5.09 -14.21
N VAL A 158 -4.27 6.30 -14.60
CA VAL A 158 -4.89 7.57 -14.17
C VAL A 158 -5.23 8.46 -15.37
N ASP A 159 -5.99 9.50 -15.12
CA ASP A 159 -6.41 10.52 -16.07
C ASP A 159 -5.98 11.93 -15.63
N ASP A 160 -6.29 12.93 -16.47
CA ASP A 160 -6.04 14.35 -16.16
C ASP A 160 -6.82 14.83 -14.92
N GLU A 161 -7.96 14.22 -14.60
CA GLU A 161 -8.75 14.60 -13.43
C GLU A 161 -8.05 14.18 -12.13
N PHE A 162 -7.56 12.94 -12.05
CA PHE A 162 -6.73 12.48 -10.93
C PHE A 162 -5.50 13.37 -10.73
N ILE A 163 -4.82 13.77 -11.81
CA ILE A 163 -3.68 14.69 -11.74
C ILE A 163 -4.13 16.07 -11.23
N ALA A 164 -5.25 16.60 -11.73
CA ALA A 164 -5.80 17.87 -11.25
C ALA A 164 -6.23 17.84 -9.77
N ARG A 165 -6.65 16.68 -9.25
CA ARG A 165 -6.88 16.47 -7.80
C ARG A 165 -5.55 16.34 -7.05
N MET A 166 -4.58 15.59 -7.57
CA MET A 166 -3.23 15.44 -6.99
C MET A 166 -2.50 16.79 -6.85
N LYS A 167 -2.66 17.71 -7.82
CA LYS A 167 -2.13 19.10 -7.72
C LYS A 167 -2.71 19.92 -6.57
N LYS A 168 -3.91 19.58 -6.08
CA LYS A 168 -4.65 20.31 -5.04
C LYS A 168 -4.61 19.60 -3.68
N ALA A 169 -4.36 18.29 -3.67
CA ALA A 169 -4.31 17.50 -2.46
C ALA A 169 -3.07 17.89 -1.61
N PRO A 170 -3.21 18.03 -0.28
CA PRO A 170 -2.07 18.32 0.61
C PRO A 170 -1.06 17.16 0.67
N GLY A 171 -1.53 15.95 0.36
CA GLY A 171 -0.76 14.73 0.39
C GLY A 171 -1.54 13.53 -0.16
N LEU A 172 -0.86 12.39 -0.18
CA LEU A 172 -1.43 11.09 -0.48
C LEU A 172 -0.93 10.03 0.51
N THR A 173 -1.59 8.88 0.55
CA THR A 173 -1.11 7.68 1.25
C THR A 173 -0.91 6.57 0.23
N ILE A 174 0.31 6.04 0.16
CA ILE A 174 0.60 4.78 -0.54
C ILE A 174 0.56 3.65 0.49
N GLN A 175 0.02 2.48 0.12
CA GLN A 175 -0.01 1.31 1.00
C GLN A 175 0.43 0.05 0.26
N ALA A 176 1.25 -0.78 0.91
CA ALA A 176 1.64 -2.10 0.41
C ALA A 176 1.62 -3.13 1.54
N ALA A 177 1.29 -4.38 1.23
CA ALA A 177 1.37 -5.47 2.21
C ALA A 177 2.79 -6.06 2.23
N ASN A 178 3.40 -6.16 3.41
CA ASN A 178 4.67 -6.87 3.58
C ASN A 178 4.47 -8.40 3.58
N ALA A 179 5.57 -9.16 3.57
CA ALA A 179 5.59 -10.62 3.52
C ALA A 179 4.74 -11.34 4.61
N VAL A 180 4.42 -10.70 5.74
CA VAL A 180 3.55 -11.26 6.80
C VAL A 180 2.09 -10.79 6.70
N GLY A 181 1.70 -10.19 5.58
CA GLY A 181 0.33 -9.73 5.31
C GLY A 181 -0.04 -8.41 5.98
N ARG A 182 0.90 -7.70 6.60
CA ARG A 182 0.64 -6.41 7.26
C ARG A 182 0.74 -5.27 6.25
N LEU A 183 -0.28 -4.43 6.18
CA LEU A 183 -0.23 -3.18 5.41
C LEU A 183 0.75 -2.20 6.07
N ILE A 184 1.68 -1.70 5.26
CA ILE A 184 2.57 -0.59 5.58
C ILE A 184 2.00 0.64 4.86
N ASN A 185 1.77 1.72 5.62
CA ASN A 185 1.23 2.98 5.11
C ASN A 185 2.35 4.02 5.01
N TYR A 186 2.47 4.65 3.85
CA TYR A 186 3.40 5.73 3.56
C TYR A 186 2.59 7.02 3.35
N PRO A 187 2.33 7.81 4.40
CA PRO A 187 1.74 9.14 4.26
C PRO A 187 2.77 10.12 3.72
N ILE A 188 2.46 10.81 2.62
CA ILE A 188 3.42 11.62 1.87
C ILE A 188 2.76 12.95 1.51
N GLY A 189 3.38 14.07 1.91
CA GLY A 189 2.96 15.40 1.47
C GLY A 189 3.35 15.65 0.00
N LEU A 190 2.46 16.24 -0.79
CA LEU A 190 2.68 16.40 -2.24
C LEU A 190 3.56 17.61 -2.58
N GLY A 191 3.63 18.62 -1.71
CA GLY A 191 4.60 19.72 -1.80
C GLY A 191 4.62 20.41 -3.17
N ASP A 192 5.80 20.51 -3.77
CA ASP A 192 6.02 21.15 -5.07
C ASP A 192 5.47 20.38 -6.29
N PHE A 193 4.71 19.29 -6.12
CA PHE A 193 4.22 18.47 -7.25
C PHE A 193 3.57 19.31 -8.36
N ALA A 194 2.64 20.21 -8.02
CA ALA A 194 1.94 21.03 -9.02
C ALA A 194 2.91 21.93 -9.81
N LYS A 195 3.87 22.56 -9.11
CA LYS A 195 4.91 23.41 -9.69
C LYS A 195 5.85 22.63 -10.62
N VAL A 196 6.24 21.42 -10.24
CA VAL A 196 7.09 20.56 -11.08
C VAL A 196 6.30 19.98 -12.26
N TYR A 197 5.03 19.66 -12.08
CA TYR A 197 4.17 19.17 -13.15
C TYR A 197 3.99 20.22 -14.26
N ASP A 198 3.56 21.42 -13.88
CA ASP A 198 3.29 22.54 -14.80
C ASP A 198 4.54 23.29 -15.26
N GLY A 199 5.69 23.05 -14.62
CA GLY A 199 6.98 23.64 -14.97
C GLY A 199 7.68 23.00 -16.17
N GLY A 200 8.85 23.54 -16.50
CA GLY A 200 9.79 22.90 -17.42
C GLY A 200 10.49 21.68 -16.80
N ASP A 201 11.29 20.99 -17.60
CA ASP A 201 12.11 19.87 -17.15
C ASP A 201 13.07 20.33 -16.02
N THR A 202 13.29 19.49 -15.01
CA THR A 202 14.09 19.86 -13.84
C THR A 202 15.57 19.96 -14.20
N ASP A 203 16.22 21.07 -13.83
CA ASP A 203 17.66 21.23 -14.03
C ASP A 203 18.44 20.14 -13.27
N PRO A 204 19.25 19.32 -13.97
CA PRO A 204 19.98 18.22 -13.35
C PRO A 204 20.95 18.66 -12.25
N LYS A 205 21.63 19.80 -12.41
CA LYS A 205 22.62 20.30 -11.44
C LYS A 205 21.93 20.78 -10.17
N VAL A 206 20.82 21.51 -10.30
CA VAL A 206 20.02 21.95 -9.15
C VAL A 206 19.50 20.74 -8.36
N PHE A 207 19.04 19.70 -9.06
CA PHE A 207 18.59 18.47 -8.43
C PHE A 207 19.73 17.72 -7.73
N GLU A 208 20.89 17.57 -8.38
CA GLU A 208 22.10 16.96 -7.80
C GLU A 208 22.58 17.69 -6.55
N GLU A 209 22.61 19.03 -6.56
CA GLU A 209 22.97 19.84 -5.40
C GLU A 209 22.00 19.65 -4.21
N GLN A 210 20.70 19.54 -4.48
CA GLN A 210 19.69 19.28 -3.45
C GLN A 210 19.83 17.85 -2.88
N VAL A 211 20.01 16.85 -3.74
CA VAL A 211 20.25 15.46 -3.34
C VAL A 211 21.54 15.36 -2.51
N LYS A 212 22.61 16.05 -2.90
CA LYS A 212 23.86 16.10 -2.13
C LYS A 212 23.66 16.63 -0.72
N LYS A 213 22.92 17.75 -0.57
CA LYS A 213 22.59 18.32 0.76
C LYS A 213 21.84 17.31 1.63
N ILE A 214 20.91 16.53 1.05
CA ILE A 214 20.18 15.48 1.77
C ILE A 214 21.11 14.30 2.13
N GLN A 215 22.04 13.91 1.26
CA GLN A 215 23.05 12.88 1.56
C GLN A 215 23.96 13.29 2.71
N ASP A 216 24.41 14.54 2.75
CA ASP A 216 25.25 15.08 3.83
C ASP A 216 24.46 15.11 5.17
N GLN A 217 23.18 15.47 5.15
CA GLN A 217 22.27 15.38 6.31
C GLN A 217 22.08 13.94 6.82
N VAL A 218 21.81 13.00 5.91
CA VAL A 218 21.68 11.56 6.22
C VAL A 218 22.96 11.01 6.83
N LYS A 219 24.12 11.38 6.29
CA LYS A 219 25.43 10.95 6.82
C LYS A 219 25.64 11.45 8.25
N ALA A 220 25.43 12.75 8.49
CA ALA A 220 25.52 13.32 9.83
C ALA A 220 24.55 12.63 10.82
N ARG A 221 23.35 12.26 10.36
CA ARG A 221 22.37 11.52 11.16
C ARG A 221 22.83 10.11 11.51
N GLN A 222 23.41 9.37 10.56
CA GLN A 222 23.99 8.05 10.82
C GLN A 222 25.14 8.12 11.83
N GLU A 223 26.05 9.09 11.69
CA GLU A 223 27.17 9.31 12.62
C GLU A 223 26.67 9.64 14.03
N GLN A 224 25.66 10.50 14.16
CA GLN A 224 25.00 10.84 15.42
C GLN A 224 24.40 9.60 16.09
N LEU A 225 23.67 8.77 15.35
CA LEU A 225 23.04 7.55 15.87
C LEU A 225 24.08 6.52 16.33
N LYS A 226 25.20 6.38 15.60
CA LYS A 226 26.31 5.53 16.01
C LYS A 226 26.93 5.99 17.33
N ALA A 227 27.27 7.28 17.45
CA ALA A 227 27.84 7.83 18.69
C ALA A 227 26.91 7.65 19.90
N GLN A 228 25.59 7.78 19.71
CA GLN A 228 24.58 7.51 20.75
C GLN A 228 24.53 6.02 21.15
N ALA A 229 24.66 5.10 20.19
CA ALA A 229 24.71 3.67 20.46
C ALA A 229 25.97 3.30 21.26
N ASP A 230 27.14 3.77 20.83
CA ASP A 230 28.42 3.51 21.49
C ASP A 230 28.43 4.04 22.95
N ALA A 231 27.93 5.27 23.16
CA ALA A 231 27.80 5.85 24.50
C ALA A 231 26.80 5.09 25.40
N ARG A 232 25.68 4.62 24.83
CA ARG A 232 24.70 3.80 25.55
C ARG A 232 25.27 2.44 25.94
N GLU A 233 26.09 1.82 25.09
CA GLU A 233 26.78 0.56 25.40
C GLU A 233 27.76 0.74 26.57
N GLN A 234 28.58 1.80 26.54
CA GLN A 234 29.51 2.12 27.62
C GLN A 234 28.79 2.36 28.95
N ALA A 235 27.71 3.15 28.96
CA ALA A 235 26.89 3.39 30.15
C ALA A 235 26.25 2.10 30.69
N THR A 236 25.82 1.20 29.79
CA THR A 236 25.24 -0.11 30.16
C THR A 236 26.30 -1.02 30.79
N LYS A 237 27.51 -1.07 30.23
CA LYS A 237 28.65 -1.82 30.79
C LYS A 237 29.02 -1.32 32.19
N GLN A 238 29.21 -0.01 32.35
CA GLN A 238 29.51 0.61 33.66
C GLN A 238 28.40 0.38 34.70
N GLY A 239 27.13 0.37 34.27
CA GLY A 239 26.00 0.02 35.14
C GLY A 239 26.05 -1.43 35.61
N LEU A 240 26.32 -2.37 34.70
CA LEU A 240 26.48 -3.81 35.02
C LEU A 240 27.68 -4.06 35.95
N GLU A 241 28.80 -3.39 35.72
CA GLU A 241 29.99 -3.47 36.59
C GLU A 241 29.70 -2.98 38.01
N LYS A 242 29.00 -1.85 38.16
CA LYS A 242 28.58 -1.33 39.48
C LYS A 242 27.63 -2.28 40.20
N LEU A 243 26.59 -2.77 39.51
CA LEU A 243 25.65 -3.75 40.08
C LEU A 243 26.34 -5.06 40.48
N GLY A 244 27.35 -5.50 39.73
CA GLY A 244 28.20 -6.63 40.10
C GLY A 244 29.01 -6.36 41.38
N ALA A 245 29.66 -5.20 41.46
CA ALA A 245 30.44 -4.80 42.63
C ALA A 245 29.57 -4.61 43.89
N GLU A 246 28.36 -4.08 43.76
CA GLU A 246 27.41 -3.94 44.87
C GLU A 246 26.90 -5.30 45.37
N LYS A 247 26.57 -6.24 44.46
CA LYS A 247 26.20 -7.60 44.86
C LYS A 247 27.34 -8.35 45.56
N LEU A 248 28.58 -8.17 45.12
CA LEU A 248 29.75 -8.77 45.79
C LEU A 248 29.94 -8.22 47.22
N LYS A 249 29.72 -6.92 47.44
CA LYS A 249 29.75 -6.33 48.79
C LYS A 249 28.59 -6.80 49.68
N GLY A 250 27.39 -6.96 49.13
CA GLY A 250 26.22 -7.45 49.86
C GLY A 250 26.22 -8.95 50.17
N ALA A 251 27.10 -9.74 49.53
CA ALA A 251 27.23 -11.18 49.74
C ALA A 251 28.34 -11.57 50.75
N GLN A 252 29.00 -10.58 51.36
CA GLN A 252 30.05 -10.83 52.34
C GLN A 252 29.43 -11.33 53.65
N PRO A 253 29.85 -12.48 54.21
CA PRO A 253 29.10 -13.15 55.27
C PRO A 253 29.12 -12.34 56.56
N ALA A 254 27.97 -12.28 57.25
CA ALA A 254 27.88 -11.75 58.60
C ALA A 254 28.78 -12.59 59.53
N GLN A 255 29.67 -11.90 60.25
CA GLN A 255 30.50 -12.43 61.33
C GLN A 255 29.80 -12.21 62.67
#